data_AF-A0A962LGB4-F1
#
_entry.id   AF-A0A962LGB4-F1
#
_cell.length_a   1.000
_cell.length_b   1.000
_cell.length_c   1.000
_cell.angle_alpha   90.00
_cell.angle_beta   90.00
_cell.angle_gamma   90.00
#
_symmetry.space_group_name_H-M   'P 1'
#
loop_
_entity.id
_entity.type
_entity.pdbx_description
1 polymer ?
#
loop_
_entity_poly.entity_id
_entity_poly.type
_entity_poly.pdbx_seq_one_letter_code
_entity_poly.pdbx_strand_id
1 'polypeptide(L)'
;MINIKMLAIVAVSCVAVPALAQEMRCGNRLISGDQIEPLLKEQVLQECGEPTSKDYNRWFYQEQGKILVFNGNDELEEIQEASIPE
;
A
#
# COMPACT_ATOMS: atom_id res chain seq x y z
N MET A 1 9.81 39.20 -43.57
CA MET A 1 10.54 38.50 -42.50
C MET A 1 10.02 38.99 -41.15
N ILE A 2 8.95 38.36 -40.64
CA ILE A 2 8.21 38.60 -39.37
C ILE A 2 7.37 37.29 -39.23
N ASN A 3 7.17 36.58 -38.11
CA ASN A 3 7.57 36.65 -36.71
C ASN A 3 7.44 35.23 -36.16
N ILE A 4 8.40 34.76 -35.37
CA ILE A 4 8.28 33.53 -34.59
C ILE A 4 7.21 33.78 -33.51
N LYS A 5 6.03 33.18 -33.68
CA LYS A 5 5.05 33.07 -32.59
C LYS A 5 5.33 31.76 -31.84
N MET A 6 5.97 31.92 -30.69
CA MET A 6 5.99 30.95 -29.60
C MET A 6 4.61 30.31 -29.43
N LEU A 7 4.54 28.99 -29.48
CA LEU A 7 3.56 28.23 -28.74
C LEU A 7 4.33 27.24 -27.85
N ALA A 8 4.71 27.70 -26.67
CA ALA A 8 5.12 26.83 -25.58
C ALA A 8 3.83 26.34 -24.90
N ILE A 9 3.38 25.15 -25.28
CA ILE A 9 2.32 24.43 -24.56
C ILE A 9 3.02 23.72 -23.40
N VAL A 10 3.05 24.36 -22.22
CA VAL A 10 3.47 23.70 -20.98
C VAL A 10 2.26 22.91 -20.48
N ALA A 11 2.20 21.64 -20.85
CA ALA A 11 1.28 20.69 -20.23
C ALA A 11 1.77 20.45 -18.79
N VAL A 12 1.13 21.08 -17.82
CA VAL A 12 1.24 20.70 -16.40
C VAL A 12 0.46 19.41 -16.24
N SER A 13 1.14 18.29 -16.48
CA SER A 13 0.62 16.97 -16.20
C SER A 13 0.34 16.89 -14.70
N CYS A 14 -0.92 16.62 -14.34
CA CYS A 14 -1.30 16.25 -12.98
C CYS A 14 -0.38 15.12 -12.51
N VAL A 15 0.46 15.39 -11.50
CA VAL A 15 1.15 14.33 -10.76
C VAL A 15 0.08 13.51 -10.06
N ALA A 16 -0.28 12.37 -10.65
CA ALA A 16 -1.02 11.33 -9.95
C ALA A 16 -0.13 10.88 -8.79
N VAL A 17 -0.50 11.29 -7.57
CA VAL A 17 0.14 10.78 -6.35
C VAL A 17 -0.22 9.30 -6.28
N PRO A 18 0.73 8.35 -6.38
CA PRO A 18 0.42 6.95 -6.14
C PRO A 18 0.04 6.83 -4.65
N ALA A 19 -1.00 6.07 -4.36
CA ALA A 19 -1.49 5.83 -3.01
C ALA A 19 -0.37 5.26 -2.11
N LEU A 20 0.13 6.09 -1.19
CA LEU A 20 1.21 5.79 -0.23
C LEU A 20 0.75 4.91 0.94
N ALA A 21 -0.18 3.98 0.71
CA ALA A 21 -0.75 3.13 1.77
C ALA A 21 -0.19 1.70 1.79
N GLN A 22 0.66 1.34 0.82
CA GLN A 22 1.15 -0.02 0.59
C GLN A 22 2.20 -0.49 1.62
N GLU A 23 2.53 0.33 2.62
CA GLU A 23 3.47 -0.02 3.68
C GLU A 23 2.78 -0.07 5.05
N MET A 24 3.25 -0.99 5.91
CA MET A 24 2.84 -1.10 7.31
C MET A 24 4.07 -1.29 8.20
N ARG A 25 4.10 -0.59 9.34
CA ARG A 25 5.16 -0.74 10.34
C ARG A 25 4.75 -1.72 11.44
N CYS A 26 5.55 -2.77 11.59
CA CYS A 26 5.41 -3.83 12.57
C CYS A 26 6.58 -3.75 13.56
N GLY A 27 6.40 -3.00 14.65
CA GLY A 27 7.48 -2.69 15.59
C GLY A 27 8.66 -1.97 14.92
N ASN A 28 9.77 -2.68 14.74
CA ASN A 28 10.99 -2.16 14.11
C ASN A 28 11.12 -2.54 12.63
N ARG A 29 10.13 -3.25 12.07
CA ARG A 29 10.10 -3.75 10.70
C ARG A 29 9.08 -2.99 9.89
N LEU A 30 9.38 -2.79 8.62
CA LEU A 30 8.47 -2.22 7.64
C LEU A 30 8.17 -3.32 6.62
N ILE A 31 6.90 -3.59 6.39
CA ILE A 31 6.44 -4.51 5.35
C ILE A 31 5.76 -3.71 4.23
N SER A 32 5.79 -4.24 3.01
CA SER A 32 5.25 -3.60 1.82
C SER A 32 4.41 -4.60 1.03
N GLY A 33 3.28 -4.16 0.46
CA GLY A 33 2.44 -4.99 -0.42
C GLY A 33 2.96 -5.08 -1.86
N ASP A 34 3.94 -4.23 -2.20
CA ASP A 34 4.47 -3.98 -3.54
C ASP A 34 5.90 -4.52 -3.75
N GLN A 35 6.37 -5.36 -2.83
CA GLN A 35 7.65 -6.04 -2.92
C GLN A 35 7.70 -7.14 -4.01
N ILE A 36 8.86 -7.30 -4.66
CA ILE A 36 9.07 -8.28 -5.76
C ILE A 36 8.82 -9.71 -5.30
N GLU A 37 9.27 -10.05 -4.08
CA GLU A 37 8.99 -11.33 -3.43
C GLU A 37 7.93 -11.09 -2.36
N PRO A 38 6.66 -11.46 -2.55
CA PRO A 38 5.60 -11.14 -1.61
C PRO A 38 5.76 -11.89 -0.28
N LEU A 39 5.36 -11.25 0.82
CA LEU A 39 5.40 -11.88 2.15
C LEU A 39 4.30 -12.93 2.30
N LEU A 40 4.63 -14.08 2.87
CA LEU A 40 3.63 -15.08 3.23
C LEU A 40 2.90 -14.70 4.53
N LYS A 41 1.68 -15.18 4.71
CA LYS A 41 0.90 -15.04 5.96
C LYS A 41 1.72 -15.38 7.20
N GLU A 42 2.47 -16.48 7.18
CA GLU A 42 3.31 -16.90 8.31
C GLU A 42 4.42 -15.88 8.61
N GLN A 43 5.03 -15.29 7.58
CA GLN A 43 6.06 -14.26 7.77
C GLN A 43 5.46 -12.98 8.33
N VAL A 44 4.27 -12.59 7.87
CA VAL A 44 3.54 -11.45 8.44
C VAL A 44 3.23 -11.70 9.91
N LEU A 45 2.78 -12.90 10.31
CA LEU A 45 2.57 -13.23 11.72
C LEU A 45 3.85 -13.18 12.54
N GLN A 46 4.98 -13.59 11.98
CA GLN A 46 6.28 -13.52 12.67
C GLN A 46 6.75 -12.09 12.88
N GLU A 47 6.57 -11.22 11.87
CA GLU A 47 7.05 -9.83 11.90
C GLU A 47 6.07 -8.88 12.62
N CYS A 48 4.77 -9.09 12.47
CA CYS A 48 3.69 -8.20 12.92
C CYS A 48 2.83 -8.76 14.06
N GLY A 49 2.94 -10.06 14.36
CA GLY A 49 2.08 -10.73 15.32
C GLY A 49 0.68 -11.00 14.79
N GLU A 50 -0.19 -11.44 15.69
CA GLU A 50 -1.58 -11.75 15.39
C GLU A 50 -2.38 -10.47 15.09
N PRO A 51 -3.09 -10.39 13.95
CA PRO A 51 -4.00 -9.27 13.67
C PRO A 51 -5.16 -9.22 14.67
N THR A 52 -5.73 -8.04 14.82
CA THR A 52 -6.92 -7.82 15.66
C THR A 52 -8.12 -8.63 15.17
N SER A 53 -8.27 -8.77 13.85
CA SER A 53 -9.31 -9.60 13.24
C SER A 53 -8.83 -10.23 11.95
N LYS A 54 -9.32 -11.45 11.67
CA LYS A 54 -9.05 -12.19 10.43
C LYS A 54 -10.37 -12.53 9.76
N ASP A 55 -10.51 -12.12 8.51
CA ASP A 55 -11.56 -12.57 7.61
C ASP A 55 -10.91 -13.27 6.41
N TYR A 56 -10.67 -14.57 6.55
CA TYR A 56 -10.00 -15.42 5.57
C TYR A 56 -8.68 -14.84 5.04
N ASN A 57 -8.73 -14.08 3.95
CA ASN A 57 -7.60 -13.44 3.30
C ASN A 57 -7.46 -11.94 3.60
N ARG A 58 -8.31 -11.35 4.44
CA ARG A 58 -8.22 -9.95 4.87
C ARG A 58 -7.94 -9.89 6.36
N TRP A 59 -6.79 -9.34 6.74
CA TRP A 59 -6.36 -9.24 8.12
C TRP A 59 -6.31 -7.79 8.57
N PHE A 60 -6.99 -7.49 9.66
CA PHE A 60 -7.08 -6.14 10.19
C PHE A 60 -6.14 -5.95 11.39
N TYR A 61 -5.25 -4.98 11.25
CA TYR A 61 -4.28 -4.57 12.25
C TYR A 61 -4.70 -3.20 12.80
N GLN A 62 -5.44 -3.21 13.92
CA GLN A 62 -6.05 -1.99 14.46
C GLN A 62 -5.02 -0.97 14.94
N GLU A 63 -3.92 -1.42 15.55
CA GLU A 63 -2.87 -0.51 16.06
C GLU A 63 -2.21 0.28 14.93
N GLN A 64 -2.06 -0.35 13.76
CA GLN A 64 -1.48 0.25 12.57
C GLN A 64 -2.53 0.97 11.73
N GLY A 65 -3.82 0.72 11.97
CA GLY A 65 -4.90 1.22 11.13
C GLY A 65 -4.85 0.66 9.71
N LYS A 66 -4.43 -0.59 9.54
CA LYS A 66 -4.21 -1.20 8.22
C LYS A 66 -5.00 -2.48 8.02
N ILE A 67 -5.33 -2.77 6.77
CA ILE A 67 -5.88 -4.05 6.33
C ILE A 67 -4.91 -4.66 5.33
N LEU A 68 -4.42 -5.85 5.64
CA LEU A 68 -3.61 -6.66 4.73
C LEU A 68 -4.54 -7.59 3.94
N VAL A 69 -4.34 -7.65 2.64
CA VAL A 69 -5.06 -8.55 1.74
C VAL A 69 -4.08 -9.55 1.15
N PHE A 70 -4.42 -10.83 1.29
CA PHE A 70 -3.64 -11.95 0.78
C PHE A 70 -4.33 -12.57 -0.44
N ASN A 71 -3.52 -13.09 -1.37
CA ASN A 71 -4.00 -13.82 -2.53
C ASN A 71 -4.30 -15.31 -2.18
N GLY A 72 -4.63 -16.10 -3.19
CA GLY A 72 -4.94 -17.54 -3.04
C GLY A 72 -3.74 -18.44 -2.69
N ASN A 73 -2.51 -17.92 -2.73
CA ASN A 73 -1.28 -18.61 -2.34
C ASN A 73 -0.80 -18.21 -0.95
N ASP A 74 -1.63 -17.50 -0.18
CA ASP A 74 -1.28 -16.93 1.14
C ASP A 74 -0.16 -15.87 1.09
N GLU A 75 0.07 -15.26 -0.06
CA GLU A 75 1.01 -14.17 -0.27
C GLU A 75 0.34 -12.81 -0.11
N LEU A 76 1.03 -11.85 0.50
CA LEU A 76 0.59 -10.48 0.67
C LEU A 76 0.50 -9.80 -0.70
N GLU A 77 -0.70 -9.36 -1.04
CA GLU A 77 -1.01 -8.73 -2.32
C GLU A 77 -1.24 -7.22 -2.18
N GLU A 78 -1.85 -6.78 -1.07
CA GLU A 78 -2.17 -5.37 -0.87
C GLU A 78 -2.18 -4.99 0.61
N ILE A 79 -1.74 -3.76 0.90
CA ILE A 79 -1.96 -3.11 2.20
C ILE A 79 -2.85 -1.88 1.97
N GLN A 80 -4.00 -1.86 2.65
CA GLN A 80 -5.00 -0.81 2.58
C GLN A 80 -5.05 -0.03 3.90
N GLU A 81 -5.35 1.26 3.85
CA GLU A 81 -5.75 2.02 5.04
C GLU A 81 -7.09 1.49 5.55
N ALA A 82 -7.19 1.22 6.84
CA ALA A 82 -8.48 1.02 7.47
C ALA A 82 -9.15 2.37 7.61
N SER A 83 -10.18 2.63 6.81
CA SER A 83 -11.01 3.82 6.96
C SER A 83 -11.72 3.73 8.31
N ILE A 84 -11.25 4.48 9.32
CA ILE A 84 -12.03 4.72 10.54
C ILE A 84 -13.01 5.83 10.17
N PRO A 85 -14.33 5.58 10.12
CA PRO A 85 -15.28 6.66 9.95
C PRO A 85 -15.14 7.63 11.14
N GLU A 86 -14.90 8.92 10.85
CA GLU A 86 -14.91 10.01 11.83
C GLU A 86 -16.28 10.21 12.47
#